data_AF-A0A9N9CA75-F1
#
_entry.id   AF-A0A9N9CA75-F1
#
_cell.length_a   1.000
_cell.length_b   1.000
_cell.length_c   1.000
_cell.angle_alpha   90.00
_cell.angle_beta   90.00
_cell.angle_gamma   90.00
#
_symmetry.space_group_name_H-M   'P 1'
#
loop_
_entity.id
_entity.type
_entity.pdbx_description
1 polymer ?
#
loop_
_entity_poly.entity_id
_entity_poly.type
_entity_poly.pdbx_seq_one_letter_code
_entity_poly.pdbx_strand_id
1 'polypeptide(L)'
;MGRDLTCLWRSSSALGVGELTRFRIKFNLAKFLSHPTTTVKPFPLTVEVKNSTPLIYRGALLTGPYNISACVIPTRDLLTRNIYACLQLKPVLACGEIWRATLDLPKEGVGDWTADIFSEVLFSPNKVEYEISVLAELPEGDYNLRSDNDATSDYENTVSYTPAIEYVVWKTEDIFGLPDLSSRKIGDDVHLVVLTHGLNGSALDKKYLKERLDEKYNQQTGTRVVPYVADVNHASTWDGVEVCARRIADKLLQIAGWPWNENIQDRTDKEEISTKPYISKISLIGHSLGGLINVCLAGYLNSLTNGEFYRSIQAVNFITVATPWLGSTEQPWYIKAGMQAGAVGQTGKDLLAVQRTRSEQVQARGAAEENTLEEEPLLLALAHPSSPSHQALAKFQHRTVYANIVNDVSVSFRTASLYF
;
A
#
# COMPACT_ATOMS: atom_id res chain seq x y z
N MET A 1 -4.74 17.08 -45.22
CA MET A 1 -5.67 17.50 -44.15
C MET A 1 -4.96 17.25 -42.84
N GLY A 2 -4.74 18.29 -42.04
CA GLY A 2 -4.13 18.15 -40.72
C GLY A 2 -4.98 17.25 -39.83
N ARG A 3 -4.33 16.54 -38.91
CA ARG A 3 -5.00 15.75 -37.89
C ARG A 3 -4.68 16.36 -36.54
N ASP A 4 -5.70 16.57 -35.73
CA ASP A 4 -5.61 17.13 -34.38
C ASP A 4 -5.94 16.07 -33.32
N LEU A 5 -5.33 16.21 -32.15
CA LEU A 5 -5.66 15.42 -30.98
C LEU A 5 -6.90 16.01 -30.30
N THR A 6 -8.04 15.35 -30.50
CA THR A 6 -9.29 15.71 -29.84
C THR A 6 -9.44 14.96 -28.52
N CYS A 7 -9.71 15.68 -27.44
CA CYS A 7 -9.97 15.07 -26.14
C CYS A 7 -11.38 14.49 -26.10
N LEU A 8 -11.48 13.19 -25.83
CA LEU A 8 -12.76 12.47 -25.71
C LEU A 8 -13.24 12.35 -24.27
N TRP A 9 -12.30 12.29 -23.32
CA TRP A 9 -12.57 12.21 -21.88
C TRP A 9 -11.36 12.70 -21.09
N ARG A 10 -11.58 13.33 -19.95
CA ARG A 10 -10.55 13.83 -19.03
C ARG A 10 -11.00 13.65 -17.59
N SER A 11 -10.06 13.34 -16.70
CA SER A 11 -10.23 13.36 -15.25
C SER A 11 -8.98 13.92 -14.59
N SER A 12 -9.13 14.64 -13.49
CA SER A 12 -8.00 15.16 -12.70
C SER A 12 -8.22 14.90 -11.22
N SER A 13 -7.16 14.56 -10.50
CA SER A 13 -7.20 14.36 -9.05
C SER A 13 -5.80 14.57 -8.46
N ALA A 14 -5.62 14.23 -7.18
CA ALA A 14 -4.35 14.36 -6.49
C ALA A 14 -4.08 13.15 -5.58
N LEU A 15 -2.82 12.74 -5.47
CA LEU A 15 -2.39 11.58 -4.67
C LEU A 15 -1.39 11.98 -3.60
N GLY A 16 -1.63 11.56 -2.36
CA GLY A 16 -0.69 11.59 -1.24
C GLY A 16 0.20 10.34 -1.16
N VAL A 17 0.98 10.19 -0.10
CA VAL A 17 1.86 9.03 0.12
C VAL A 17 1.03 7.77 0.23
N GLY A 18 1.38 6.74 -0.54
CA GLY A 18 0.70 5.44 -0.50
C GLY A 18 -0.66 5.41 -1.20
N GLU A 19 -1.07 6.50 -1.85
CA GLU A 19 -2.34 6.60 -2.56
C GLU A 19 -2.21 6.22 -4.05
N LEU A 20 -3.31 5.72 -4.61
CA LEU A 20 -3.44 5.45 -6.03
C LEU A 20 -4.88 5.71 -6.52
N THR A 21 -5.01 5.92 -7.83
CA THR A 21 -6.30 5.88 -8.50
C THR A 21 -6.25 4.89 -9.65
N ARG A 22 -7.24 4.01 -9.72
CA ARG A 22 -7.44 3.08 -10.83
C ARG A 22 -8.62 3.54 -11.68
N PHE A 23 -8.40 3.60 -12.98
CA PHE A 23 -9.42 3.85 -13.99
C PHE A 23 -9.65 2.59 -14.80
N ARG A 24 -10.89 2.19 -15.01
CA ARG A 24 -11.27 1.31 -16.13
C ARG A 24 -11.96 2.16 -17.17
N ILE A 25 -11.44 2.16 -18.38
CA ILE A 25 -11.90 3.00 -19.48
C ILE A 25 -12.35 2.06 -20.60
N LYS A 26 -13.60 2.21 -21.02
CA LYS A 26 -14.18 1.50 -22.16
C LYS A 26 -14.52 2.47 -23.26
N PHE A 27 -14.18 2.08 -24.49
CA PHE A 27 -14.51 2.85 -25.69
C PHE A 27 -15.35 1.99 -26.64
N ASN A 28 -16.45 2.54 -27.14
CA ASN A 28 -17.32 1.88 -28.12
C ASN A 28 -17.32 2.66 -29.45
N LEU A 29 -16.71 2.07 -30.49
CA LEU A 29 -16.60 2.69 -31.81
C LEU A 29 -17.96 2.90 -32.49
N ALA A 30 -18.92 1.99 -32.30
CA ALA A 30 -20.24 2.13 -32.90
C ALA A 30 -21.02 3.31 -32.29
N LYS A 31 -20.95 3.47 -30.96
CA LYS A 31 -21.50 4.65 -30.28
C LYS A 31 -20.81 5.93 -30.76
N PHE A 32 -19.48 5.91 -30.91
CA PHE A 32 -18.73 7.05 -31.44
C PHE A 32 -19.24 7.43 -32.83
N LEU A 33 -19.23 6.51 -33.80
CA LEU A 33 -19.63 6.77 -35.19
C LEU A 33 -21.12 7.08 -35.38
N SER A 34 -21.95 6.87 -34.35
CA SER A 34 -23.37 7.24 -34.41
C SER A 34 -23.62 8.75 -34.31
N HIS A 35 -22.61 9.53 -33.85
CA HIS A 35 -22.76 10.97 -33.72
C HIS A 35 -22.66 11.67 -35.10
N PRO A 36 -23.51 12.67 -35.41
CA PRO A 36 -23.57 13.29 -36.74
C PRO A 36 -22.25 13.90 -37.23
N THR A 37 -21.40 14.35 -36.31
CA THR A 37 -20.10 14.98 -36.59
C THR A 37 -18.94 13.99 -36.69
N THR A 38 -19.15 12.69 -36.44
CA THR A 38 -18.09 11.67 -36.40
C THR A 38 -18.33 10.58 -37.45
N THR A 39 -17.91 10.84 -38.67
CA THR A 39 -17.97 9.85 -39.77
C THR A 39 -16.64 9.11 -39.98
N VAL A 40 -15.59 9.54 -39.26
CA VAL A 40 -14.22 9.02 -39.40
C VAL A 40 -13.82 8.22 -38.16
N LYS A 41 -13.10 7.13 -38.37
CA LYS A 41 -12.55 6.30 -37.29
C LYS A 41 -11.50 7.08 -36.48
N PRO A 42 -11.63 7.20 -35.14
CA PRO A 42 -10.77 8.03 -34.28
C PRO A 42 -9.44 7.34 -33.92
N PHE A 43 -8.61 7.02 -34.91
CA PHE A 43 -7.38 6.25 -34.69
C PHE A 43 -6.10 6.99 -35.06
N PRO A 44 -5.05 6.88 -34.22
CA PRO A 44 -4.97 6.12 -32.95
C PRO A 44 -5.72 6.76 -31.76
N LEU A 45 -6.18 5.90 -30.83
CA LEU A 45 -6.60 6.32 -29.49
C LEU A 45 -5.38 6.33 -28.56
N THR A 46 -5.30 7.33 -27.67
CA THR A 46 -4.17 7.51 -26.76
C THR A 46 -4.65 7.87 -25.37
N VAL A 47 -4.12 7.22 -24.33
CA VAL A 47 -4.21 7.73 -22.95
C VAL A 47 -3.05 8.68 -22.73
N GLU A 48 -3.35 9.89 -22.31
CA GLU A 48 -2.38 10.87 -21.85
C GLU A 48 -2.47 11.00 -20.33
N VAL A 49 -1.34 10.88 -19.64
CA VAL A 49 -1.22 11.18 -18.21
C VAL A 49 -0.25 12.33 -18.06
N LYS A 50 -0.68 13.38 -17.36
CA LYS A 50 0.12 14.55 -17.03
C LYS A 50 0.28 14.62 -15.53
N ASN A 51 1.52 14.77 -15.08
CA ASN A 51 1.79 15.24 -13.73
C ASN A 51 1.58 16.76 -13.73
N SER A 52 0.49 17.21 -13.12
CA SER A 52 0.05 18.62 -13.13
C SER A 52 0.76 19.46 -12.06
N THR A 53 1.54 18.83 -11.17
CA THR A 53 2.33 19.57 -10.18
C THR A 53 3.32 20.53 -10.87
N PRO A 54 3.41 21.80 -10.40
CA PRO A 54 4.28 22.80 -11.00
C PRO A 54 5.75 22.39 -11.12
N LEU A 55 6.41 22.81 -12.21
CA LEU A 55 7.81 22.48 -12.51
C LEU A 55 8.80 22.89 -11.42
N ILE A 56 8.48 23.91 -10.61
CA ILE A 56 9.32 24.37 -9.50
C ILE A 56 9.58 23.26 -8.46
N TYR A 57 8.66 22.31 -8.32
CA TYR A 57 8.79 21.20 -7.37
C TYR A 57 9.75 20.09 -7.83
N ARG A 58 10.27 20.13 -9.08
CA ARG A 58 11.33 19.20 -9.51
C ARG A 58 12.61 19.31 -8.68
N GLY A 59 12.89 20.51 -8.14
CA GLY A 59 14.06 20.76 -7.28
C GLY A 59 13.83 20.46 -5.80
N ALA A 60 12.61 20.11 -5.39
CA ALA A 60 12.22 19.96 -4.00
C ALA A 60 12.54 18.55 -3.43
N LEU A 61 13.81 18.13 -3.58
CA LEU A 61 14.29 16.78 -3.21
C LEU A 61 14.01 16.41 -1.74
N LEU A 62 13.98 17.39 -0.83
CA LEU A 62 13.77 17.18 0.61
C LEU A 62 12.30 16.95 0.99
N THR A 63 11.34 17.46 0.21
CA THR A 63 9.90 17.23 0.41
C THR A 63 9.36 16.14 -0.51
N GLY A 64 10.27 15.25 -0.96
CA GLY A 64 10.01 14.08 -1.78
C GLY A 64 9.97 14.39 -3.28
N PRO A 65 10.23 13.39 -4.14
CA PRO A 65 9.88 13.54 -5.55
C PRO A 65 8.35 13.65 -5.66
N TYR A 66 7.85 14.77 -6.17
CA TYR A 66 6.45 14.95 -6.53
C TYR A 66 6.15 14.24 -7.87
N ASN A 67 6.57 12.98 -7.94
CA ASN A 67 6.46 12.14 -9.11
C ASN A 67 5.25 11.22 -8.95
N ILE A 68 4.72 10.78 -10.07
CA ILE A 68 3.75 9.69 -10.13
C ILE A 68 4.28 8.60 -11.05
N SER A 69 3.82 7.38 -10.83
CA SER A 69 3.90 6.32 -11.82
C SER A 69 2.56 6.17 -12.51
N ALA A 70 2.58 5.80 -13.78
CA ALA A 70 1.37 5.53 -14.54
C ALA A 70 1.53 4.25 -15.34
N CYS A 71 0.51 3.41 -15.36
CA CYS A 71 0.49 2.26 -16.25
C CYS A 71 -0.86 2.09 -16.93
N VAL A 72 -0.86 1.52 -18.13
CA VAL A 72 -2.05 1.20 -18.90
C VAL A 72 -1.90 -0.22 -19.45
N ILE A 73 -2.96 -1.01 -19.31
CA ILE A 73 -3.02 -2.39 -19.80
C ILE A 73 -4.44 -2.72 -20.26
N PRO A 74 -4.64 -3.56 -21.30
CA PRO A 74 -5.96 -4.10 -21.60
C PRO A 74 -6.53 -4.85 -20.38
N THR A 75 -7.78 -4.59 -20.01
CA THR A 75 -8.38 -5.14 -18.78
C THR A 75 -8.40 -6.67 -18.79
N ARG A 76 -8.58 -7.29 -19.97
CA ARG A 76 -8.53 -8.75 -20.13
C ARG A 76 -7.16 -9.35 -19.77
N ASP A 77 -6.07 -8.62 -20.02
CA ASP A 77 -4.69 -9.13 -19.83
C ASP A 77 -4.31 -9.03 -18.34
N LEU A 78 -4.82 -8.03 -17.65
CA LEU A 78 -4.79 -7.95 -16.19
C LEU A 78 -5.50 -9.15 -15.55
N LEU A 79 -6.69 -9.51 -16.05
CA LEU A 79 -7.48 -10.65 -15.54
C LEU A 79 -6.83 -12.01 -15.85
N THR A 80 -6.24 -12.16 -17.04
CA THR A 80 -5.58 -13.40 -17.49
C THR A 80 -4.12 -13.50 -17.05
N ARG A 81 -3.60 -12.49 -16.34
CA ARG A 81 -2.25 -12.45 -15.76
C ARG A 81 -1.13 -12.42 -16.80
N ASN A 82 -1.42 -12.00 -18.02
CA ASN A 82 -0.41 -11.80 -19.07
C ASN A 82 0.14 -10.36 -19.06
N ILE A 83 0.61 -9.94 -17.88
CA ILE A 83 0.91 -8.52 -17.61
C ILE A 83 2.08 -8.03 -18.48
N TYR A 84 3.07 -8.87 -18.75
CA TYR A 84 4.28 -8.45 -19.46
C TYR A 84 4.10 -8.27 -20.98
N ALA A 85 3.02 -8.79 -21.57
CA ALA A 85 2.84 -8.74 -23.02
C ALA A 85 2.38 -7.36 -23.54
N CYS A 86 1.58 -6.64 -22.75
CA CYS A 86 0.91 -5.42 -23.23
C CYS A 86 0.94 -4.25 -22.23
N LEU A 87 1.70 -4.36 -21.14
CA LEU A 87 1.84 -3.30 -20.15
C LEU A 87 2.64 -2.12 -20.74
N GLN A 88 2.00 -0.96 -20.79
CA GLN A 88 2.67 0.30 -21.03
C GLN A 88 2.86 0.99 -19.67
N LEU A 89 4.11 1.15 -19.22
CA LEU A 89 4.46 1.67 -17.90
C LEU A 89 5.39 2.87 -18.03
N LYS A 90 5.05 3.95 -17.33
CA LYS A 90 5.93 5.06 -17.00
C LYS A 90 6.22 5.03 -15.49
N PRO A 91 7.38 4.51 -15.08
CA PRO A 91 7.69 4.29 -13.66
C PRO A 91 8.11 5.56 -12.92
N VAL A 92 8.41 6.64 -13.63
CA VAL A 92 8.66 7.95 -13.03
C VAL A 92 8.18 9.00 -14.03
N LEU A 93 7.10 9.69 -13.69
CA LEU A 93 6.57 10.85 -14.40
C LEU A 93 6.81 12.10 -13.55
N ALA A 94 7.80 12.90 -13.97
CA ALA A 94 8.24 14.07 -13.22
C ALA A 94 7.21 15.22 -13.25
N CYS A 95 7.32 16.19 -12.33
CA CYS A 95 6.41 17.35 -12.30
C CYS A 95 6.33 18.03 -13.67
N GLY A 96 5.13 18.34 -14.14
CA GLY A 96 4.88 18.95 -15.46
C GLY A 96 5.18 18.04 -16.67
N GLU A 97 5.63 16.81 -16.47
CA GLU A 97 5.85 15.84 -17.56
C GLU A 97 4.52 15.23 -18.02
N ILE A 98 4.46 14.91 -19.31
CA ILE A 98 3.34 14.25 -19.96
C ILE A 98 3.83 12.92 -20.53
N TRP A 99 3.08 11.85 -20.27
CA TRP A 99 3.28 10.54 -20.85
C TRP A 99 2.05 10.11 -21.64
N ARG A 100 2.27 9.39 -22.73
CA ARG A 100 1.23 8.91 -23.63
C ARG A 100 1.38 7.41 -23.87
N ALA A 101 0.27 6.70 -23.85
CA ALA A 101 0.17 5.27 -24.14
C ALA A 101 -0.88 5.04 -25.23
N THR A 102 -0.54 4.26 -26.26
CA THR A 102 -1.46 3.97 -27.36
C THR A 102 -2.46 2.89 -26.96
N LEU A 103 -3.72 3.07 -27.31
CA LEU A 103 -4.82 2.14 -27.03
C LEU A 103 -5.20 1.36 -28.28
N ASP A 104 -4.86 0.08 -28.31
CA ASP A 104 -5.22 -0.81 -29.41
C ASP A 104 -6.69 -1.22 -29.33
N LEU A 105 -7.48 -0.83 -30.33
CA LEU A 105 -8.89 -1.20 -30.41
C LEU A 105 -9.05 -2.61 -31.03
N PRO A 106 -9.77 -3.53 -30.34
CA PRO A 106 -10.12 -4.82 -30.91
C PRO A 106 -10.96 -4.71 -32.19
N LYS A 107 -10.95 -5.78 -33.01
CA LYS A 107 -11.68 -5.82 -34.29
C LYS A 107 -13.19 -5.64 -34.13
N GLU A 108 -13.71 -6.06 -32.98
CA GLU A 108 -15.11 -5.95 -32.57
C GLU A 108 -15.54 -4.50 -32.33
N GLY A 109 -14.61 -3.55 -32.27
CA GLY A 109 -14.90 -2.13 -32.14
C GLY A 109 -15.07 -1.65 -30.70
N VAL A 110 -14.85 -2.52 -29.70
CA VAL A 110 -14.98 -2.19 -28.28
C VAL A 110 -13.65 -2.41 -27.58
N GLY A 111 -13.09 -1.35 -27.00
CA GLY A 111 -11.87 -1.42 -26.21
C GLY A 111 -12.16 -1.32 -24.70
N ASP A 112 -11.33 -1.95 -23.88
CA ASP A 112 -11.46 -2.02 -22.42
C ASP A 112 -10.06 -2.06 -21.81
N TRP A 113 -9.68 -0.98 -21.12
CA TRP A 113 -8.35 -0.81 -20.56
C TRP A 113 -8.43 -0.41 -19.09
N THR A 114 -7.42 -0.83 -18.33
CA THR A 114 -7.22 -0.43 -16.95
C THR A 114 -5.97 0.43 -16.89
N ALA A 115 -6.09 1.61 -16.29
CA ALA A 115 -5.00 2.52 -16.02
C ALA A 115 -4.84 2.72 -14.52
N ASP A 116 -3.65 2.48 -13.97
CA ASP A 116 -3.34 2.80 -12.57
C ASP A 116 -2.39 4.00 -12.53
N ILE A 117 -2.73 4.99 -11.70
CA ILE A 117 -1.86 6.13 -11.37
C ILE A 117 -1.46 5.99 -9.90
N PHE A 118 -0.16 6.01 -9.63
CA PHE A 118 0.43 5.77 -8.31
C PHE A 118 1.23 6.97 -7.84
N SER A 119 1.15 7.29 -6.56
CA SER A 119 2.04 8.25 -5.93
C SER A 119 3.43 7.65 -5.71
N GLU A 120 4.47 8.41 -6.05
CA GLU A 120 5.86 8.10 -5.69
C GLU A 120 6.36 8.99 -4.53
N VAL A 121 5.45 9.72 -3.86
CA VAL A 121 5.80 10.53 -2.69
C VAL A 121 6.15 9.59 -1.53
N LEU A 122 7.29 9.82 -0.88
CA LEU A 122 7.76 8.99 0.23
C LEU A 122 7.86 9.72 1.58
N PHE A 123 8.18 11.01 1.58
CA PHE A 123 8.62 11.74 2.78
C PHE A 123 7.80 13.00 3.10
N SER A 124 6.64 13.16 2.48
CA SER A 124 5.92 14.42 2.49
C SER A 124 4.42 14.21 2.54
N PRO A 125 3.67 15.01 3.32
CA PRO A 125 2.22 14.95 3.34
C PRO A 125 1.60 15.63 2.10
N ASN A 126 2.41 16.24 1.23
CA ASN A 126 1.91 16.95 0.07
C ASN A 126 1.34 15.98 -0.96
N LYS A 127 0.29 16.43 -1.65
CA LYS A 127 -0.32 15.69 -2.75
C LYS A 127 0.32 16.06 -4.08
N VAL A 128 0.38 15.09 -4.99
CA VAL A 128 0.80 15.27 -6.38
C VAL A 128 -0.44 15.31 -7.24
N GLU A 129 -0.64 16.41 -7.94
CA GLU A 129 -1.79 16.61 -8.82
C GLU A 129 -1.51 15.97 -10.17
N TYR A 130 -2.52 15.33 -10.75
CA TYR A 130 -2.40 14.71 -12.06
C TYR A 130 -3.67 14.88 -12.88
N GLU A 131 -3.52 14.78 -14.18
CA GLU A 131 -4.61 14.70 -15.15
C GLU A 131 -4.41 13.45 -16.00
N ILE A 132 -5.50 12.72 -16.27
CA ILE A 132 -5.56 11.64 -17.23
C ILE A 132 -6.61 11.97 -18.29
N SER A 133 -6.28 11.79 -19.57
CA SER A 133 -7.18 12.05 -20.68
C SER A 133 -7.14 10.93 -21.72
N VAL A 134 -8.26 10.70 -22.40
CA VAL A 134 -8.33 9.86 -23.60
C VAL A 134 -8.43 10.77 -24.80
N LEU A 135 -7.45 10.68 -25.68
CA LEU A 135 -7.32 11.48 -26.89
C LEU A 135 -7.54 10.61 -28.13
N ALA A 136 -8.15 11.19 -29.14
CA ALA A 136 -8.32 10.61 -30.47
C ALA A 136 -7.67 11.50 -31.52
N GLU A 137 -6.99 10.88 -32.48
CA GLU A 137 -6.51 11.58 -33.66
C GLU A 137 -7.66 11.69 -34.69
N LEU A 138 -8.13 12.92 -34.93
CA LEU A 138 -9.23 13.24 -35.85
C LEU A 138 -8.80 14.27 -36.89
N PRO A 139 -9.39 14.30 -38.10
CA PRO A 139 -9.15 15.40 -39.05
C PRO A 139 -9.53 16.74 -38.43
N GLU A 140 -8.83 17.83 -38.72
CA GLU A 140 -9.20 19.19 -38.25
C GLU A 140 -10.71 19.46 -38.42
N GLY A 141 -11.38 19.86 -37.34
CA GLY A 141 -12.82 20.11 -37.30
C GLY A 141 -13.33 20.41 -35.88
N ASP A 142 -14.49 21.03 -35.79
CA ASP A 142 -15.16 21.28 -34.50
C ASP A 142 -15.98 20.05 -34.11
N TYR A 143 -15.40 19.19 -33.26
CA TYR A 143 -16.06 18.01 -32.71
C TYR A 143 -16.47 18.28 -31.27
N ASN A 144 -17.42 19.20 -31.07
CA ASN A 144 -18.11 19.29 -29.79
C ASN A 144 -19.12 18.14 -29.69
N LEU A 145 -18.69 17.01 -29.13
CA LEU A 145 -19.45 15.75 -29.04
C LEU A 145 -20.34 15.65 -27.79
N ARG A 146 -20.46 16.75 -27.03
CA ARG A 146 -21.34 16.85 -25.87
C ARG A 146 -22.79 16.92 -26.31
N SER A 147 -23.66 16.18 -25.62
CA SER A 147 -25.07 16.54 -25.58
C SER A 147 -25.29 17.57 -24.47
N ASP A 148 -26.20 18.53 -24.65
CA ASP A 148 -26.55 19.54 -23.64
C ASP A 148 -27.06 18.95 -22.29
N ASN A 149 -27.20 17.62 -22.20
CA ASN A 149 -27.72 16.88 -21.06
C ASN A 149 -26.67 16.02 -20.31
N ASP A 150 -25.39 16.08 -20.66
CA ASP A 150 -24.37 15.27 -19.98
C ASP A 150 -24.02 15.85 -18.60
N ALA A 151 -24.65 15.28 -17.58
CA ALA A 151 -24.43 15.58 -16.18
C ALA A 151 -22.95 15.45 -15.80
N THR A 152 -22.42 16.48 -15.14
CA THR A 152 -21.17 16.40 -14.38
C THR A 152 -21.31 15.29 -13.33
N SER A 153 -20.60 14.18 -13.53
CA SER A 153 -20.55 13.07 -12.57
C SER A 153 -19.89 13.50 -11.26
N ASP A 154 -20.29 12.86 -10.16
CA ASP A 154 -19.89 13.11 -8.76
C ASP A 154 -18.38 12.95 -8.43
N TYR A 155 -17.51 12.82 -9.43
CA TYR A 155 -16.06 12.69 -9.25
C TYR A 155 -15.35 13.99 -9.62
N GLU A 156 -14.49 14.49 -8.71
CA GLU A 156 -13.65 15.69 -8.88
C GLU A 156 -13.18 15.85 -10.33
N ASN A 157 -13.61 16.95 -10.97
CA ASN A 157 -13.19 17.43 -12.30
C ASN A 157 -13.11 16.38 -13.42
N THR A 158 -14.03 15.42 -13.47
CA THR A 158 -14.15 14.51 -14.61
C THR A 158 -15.09 15.06 -15.67
N VAL A 159 -14.63 15.07 -16.91
CA VAL A 159 -15.35 15.58 -18.07
C VAL A 159 -15.35 14.52 -19.17
N SER A 160 -16.54 14.04 -19.52
CA SER A 160 -16.73 13.31 -20.78
C SER A 160 -17.10 14.27 -21.89
N TYR A 161 -16.46 14.11 -23.04
CA TYR A 161 -16.79 14.85 -24.25
C TYR A 161 -17.59 13.99 -25.22
N THR A 162 -17.72 12.68 -25.01
CA THR A 162 -18.46 11.77 -25.89
C THR A 162 -19.19 10.67 -25.11
N PRO A 163 -20.40 10.24 -25.53
CA PRO A 163 -21.09 9.09 -24.94
C PRO A 163 -20.45 7.74 -25.31
N ALA A 164 -19.42 7.75 -26.17
CA ALA A 164 -18.68 6.55 -26.56
C ALA A 164 -17.72 6.04 -25.48
N ILE A 165 -17.43 6.85 -24.46
CA ILE A 165 -16.57 6.49 -23.33
C ILE A 165 -17.42 6.17 -22.10
N GLU A 166 -17.23 4.96 -21.58
CA GLU A 166 -17.71 4.56 -20.27
C GLU A 166 -16.51 4.38 -19.35
N TYR A 167 -16.61 4.78 -18.10
CA TYR A 167 -15.49 4.66 -17.17
C TYR A 167 -15.93 4.30 -15.76
N VAL A 168 -15.02 3.68 -15.01
CA VAL A 168 -15.14 3.41 -13.57
C VAL A 168 -13.86 3.86 -12.89
N VAL A 169 -13.97 4.53 -11.76
CA VAL A 169 -12.85 5.01 -10.96
C VAL A 169 -12.87 4.32 -9.60
N TRP A 170 -11.71 3.83 -9.16
CA TRP A 170 -11.49 3.32 -7.81
C TRP A 170 -10.37 4.12 -7.15
N LYS A 171 -10.65 4.63 -5.94
CA LYS A 171 -9.68 5.29 -5.08
C LYS A 171 -8.89 4.28 -4.25
N THR A 172 -7.90 4.78 -3.53
CA THR A 172 -7.13 4.02 -2.55
C THR A 172 -8.04 3.28 -1.57
N GLU A 173 -9.09 3.93 -1.06
CA GLU A 173 -10.00 3.32 -0.08
C GLU A 173 -10.85 2.21 -0.68
N ASP A 174 -11.22 2.32 -1.97
CA ASP A 174 -11.97 1.26 -2.66
C ASP A 174 -11.12 0.00 -2.88
N ILE A 175 -9.80 0.17 -2.96
CA ILE A 175 -8.86 -0.93 -3.21
C ILE A 175 -8.32 -1.52 -1.91
N PHE A 176 -7.93 -0.69 -0.95
CA PHE A 176 -7.31 -1.13 0.30
C PHE A 176 -8.25 -1.15 1.50
N GLY A 177 -9.45 -0.59 1.35
CA GLY A 177 -10.46 -0.54 2.40
C GLY A 177 -10.80 -1.93 2.92
N LEU A 178 -10.96 -2.00 4.24
CA LEU A 178 -11.42 -3.21 4.90
C LEU A 178 -12.94 -3.30 4.84
N PRO A 179 -13.50 -4.50 4.68
CA PRO A 179 -14.92 -4.68 4.92
C PRO A 179 -15.25 -4.40 6.39
N ASP A 180 -16.49 -4.04 6.68
CA ASP A 180 -16.96 -3.99 8.06
C ASP A 180 -16.86 -5.38 8.71
N LEU A 181 -16.07 -5.46 9.78
CA LEU A 181 -15.87 -6.68 10.58
C LEU A 181 -16.72 -6.68 11.85
N SER A 182 -17.36 -5.55 12.21
CA SER A 182 -18.13 -5.43 13.45
C SER A 182 -19.44 -6.22 13.41
N SER A 183 -20.01 -6.42 12.22
CA SER A 183 -21.23 -7.19 11.97
C SER A 183 -21.04 -8.72 11.97
N ARG A 184 -19.92 -9.21 12.53
CA ARG A 184 -19.57 -10.65 12.60
C ARG A 184 -20.68 -11.46 13.27
N LYS A 185 -21.13 -12.53 12.61
CA LYS A 185 -22.05 -13.52 13.19
C LYS A 185 -21.29 -14.55 14.03
N ILE A 186 -21.96 -15.08 15.06
CA ILE A 186 -21.42 -16.19 15.87
C ILE A 186 -21.16 -17.39 14.94
N GLY A 187 -19.89 -17.80 14.82
CA GLY A 187 -19.45 -18.88 13.94
C GLY A 187 -18.67 -18.43 12.70
N ASP A 188 -18.68 -17.13 12.36
CA ASP A 188 -17.88 -16.60 11.26
C ASP A 188 -16.40 -16.79 11.57
N ASP A 189 -15.64 -17.38 10.64
CA ASP A 189 -14.20 -17.59 10.79
C ASP A 189 -13.48 -16.56 9.91
N VAL A 190 -12.91 -15.52 10.53
CA VAL A 190 -12.26 -14.40 9.83
C VAL A 190 -10.76 -14.45 10.09
N HIS A 191 -10.00 -14.58 9.01
CA HIS A 191 -8.54 -14.61 9.03
C HIS A 191 -7.98 -13.30 8.49
N LEU A 192 -7.51 -12.45 9.40
CA LEU A 192 -6.84 -11.21 9.04
C LEU A 192 -5.39 -11.47 8.63
N VAL A 193 -5.01 -11.03 7.43
CA VAL A 193 -3.64 -11.13 6.91
C VAL A 193 -3.04 -9.73 6.85
N VAL A 194 -2.12 -9.43 7.76
CA VAL A 194 -1.50 -8.11 7.89
C VAL A 194 -0.26 -8.03 6.99
N LEU A 195 -0.25 -7.07 6.08
CA LEU A 195 0.81 -6.83 5.11
C LEU A 195 1.57 -5.56 5.48
N THR A 196 2.87 -5.68 5.75
CA THR A 196 3.72 -4.58 6.25
C THR A 196 4.84 -4.26 5.26
N HIS A 197 4.96 -2.99 4.87
CA HIS A 197 5.98 -2.50 3.95
C HIS A 197 7.35 -2.30 4.61
N GLY A 198 8.37 -2.03 3.79
CA GLY A 198 9.75 -1.83 4.22
C GLY A 198 10.06 -0.38 4.59
N LEU A 199 11.34 -0.10 4.85
CA LEU A 199 11.87 1.25 5.07
C LEU A 199 11.55 2.13 3.85
N ASN A 200 11.03 3.33 4.09
CA ASN A 200 10.60 4.29 3.06
C ASN A 200 9.54 3.76 2.10
N GLY A 201 8.89 2.64 2.44
CA GLY A 201 7.82 2.05 1.62
C GLY A 201 6.45 2.66 1.88
N SER A 202 5.46 2.15 1.17
CA SER A 202 4.05 2.50 1.36
C SER A 202 3.10 1.31 1.14
N ALA A 203 1.80 1.53 1.25
CA ALA A 203 0.77 0.51 1.03
C ALA A 203 0.84 -0.06 -0.41
N LEU A 204 1.32 0.76 -1.36
CA LEU A 204 1.48 0.38 -2.76
C LEU A 204 2.46 -0.79 -2.94
N ASP A 205 3.47 -0.91 -2.09
CA ASP A 205 4.43 -2.03 -2.10
C ASP A 205 3.78 -3.40 -1.78
N LYS A 206 2.55 -3.37 -1.28
CA LYS A 206 1.76 -4.55 -0.92
C LYS A 206 0.53 -4.71 -1.81
N LYS A 207 0.27 -3.78 -2.73
CA LYS A 207 -0.87 -3.81 -3.65
C LYS A 207 -0.99 -5.13 -4.39
N TYR A 208 0.09 -5.54 -5.07
CA TYR A 208 0.07 -6.78 -5.85
C TYR A 208 -0.30 -7.98 -4.96
N LEU A 209 0.35 -8.12 -3.80
CA LEU A 209 0.09 -9.22 -2.88
C LEU A 209 -1.35 -9.18 -2.35
N LYS A 210 -1.85 -8.00 -1.98
CA LYS A 210 -3.23 -7.78 -1.54
C LYS A 210 -4.22 -8.24 -2.61
N GLU A 211 -4.08 -7.76 -3.85
CA GLU A 211 -4.98 -8.13 -4.95
C GLU A 211 -4.94 -9.65 -5.23
N ARG A 212 -3.76 -10.28 -5.13
CA ARG A 212 -3.65 -11.74 -5.32
C ARG A 212 -4.32 -12.53 -4.19
N LEU A 213 -4.29 -12.02 -2.96
CA LEU A 213 -5.01 -12.63 -1.84
C LEU A 213 -6.53 -12.45 -2.02
N ASP A 214 -6.98 -11.24 -2.33
CA ASP A 214 -8.40 -10.97 -2.62
C ASP A 214 -8.92 -11.87 -3.74
N GLU A 215 -8.25 -11.93 -4.89
CA GLU A 215 -8.65 -12.79 -6.01
C GLU A 215 -8.76 -14.26 -5.62
N LYS A 216 -7.83 -14.75 -4.82
CA LYS A 216 -7.78 -16.16 -4.44
C LYS A 216 -8.86 -16.52 -3.40
N TYR A 217 -9.21 -15.58 -2.52
CA TYR A 217 -10.01 -15.87 -1.33
C TYR A 217 -11.40 -15.21 -1.31
N ASN A 218 -11.69 -14.21 -2.17
CA ASN A 218 -13.00 -13.55 -2.23
C ASN A 218 -14.15 -14.49 -2.61
N GLN A 219 -13.87 -15.62 -3.25
CA GLN A 219 -14.88 -16.59 -3.70
C GLN A 219 -14.91 -17.87 -2.85
N GLN A 220 -14.12 -17.96 -1.78
CA GLN A 220 -14.07 -19.18 -0.97
C GLN A 220 -15.21 -19.26 0.05
N THR A 221 -15.76 -20.46 0.20
CA THR A 221 -16.69 -20.80 1.28
C THR A 221 -15.91 -21.27 2.51
N GLY A 222 -16.21 -20.74 3.69
CA GLY A 222 -15.55 -21.12 4.94
C GLY A 222 -14.83 -19.93 5.58
N THR A 223 -13.52 -20.07 5.81
CA THR A 223 -12.70 -18.99 6.40
C THR A 223 -12.66 -17.77 5.47
N ARG A 224 -13.18 -16.64 5.93
CA ARG A 224 -13.09 -15.36 5.24
C ARG A 224 -11.69 -14.77 5.46
N VAL A 225 -10.84 -14.81 4.44
CA VAL A 225 -9.51 -14.19 4.48
C VAL A 225 -9.65 -12.71 4.15
N VAL A 226 -9.12 -11.85 5.02
CA VAL A 226 -9.19 -10.38 4.88
C VAL A 226 -7.76 -9.83 4.89
N PRO A 227 -7.21 -9.44 3.73
CA PRO A 227 -5.90 -8.80 3.67
C PRO A 227 -5.99 -7.33 4.12
N TYR A 228 -5.27 -6.99 5.18
CA TYR A 228 -5.06 -5.62 5.66
C TYR A 228 -3.66 -5.15 5.28
N VAL A 229 -3.56 -4.04 4.56
CA VAL A 229 -2.28 -3.39 4.27
C VAL A 229 -2.05 -2.28 5.28
N ALA A 230 -0.95 -2.35 6.03
CA ALA A 230 -0.61 -1.33 7.01
C ALA A 230 -0.23 0.00 6.33
N ASP A 231 -0.94 1.06 6.68
CA ASP A 231 -0.87 2.40 6.12
C ASP A 231 -0.37 3.47 7.11
N VAL A 232 -0.22 3.10 8.39
CA VAL A 232 0.10 4.00 9.50
C VAL A 232 1.58 4.41 9.59
N ASN A 233 2.45 3.88 8.73
CA ASN A 233 3.91 4.12 8.77
C ASN A 233 4.47 4.79 7.51
N HIS A 234 3.60 5.27 6.62
CA HIS A 234 3.98 6.08 5.47
C HIS A 234 4.80 7.30 5.92
N ALA A 235 5.95 7.55 5.29
CA ALA A 235 6.89 8.62 5.65
C ALA A 235 7.46 8.61 7.09
N SER A 236 7.07 7.67 7.95
CA SER A 236 7.43 7.65 9.38
C SER A 236 8.23 6.41 9.80
N THR A 237 8.76 5.68 8.82
CA THR A 237 9.57 4.47 9.07
C THR A 237 10.91 4.72 9.76
N TRP A 238 11.32 5.99 9.94
CA TRP A 238 12.59 6.36 10.59
C TRP A 238 12.47 6.49 12.12
N ASP A 239 11.24 6.46 12.65
CA ASP A 239 10.96 6.66 14.07
C ASP A 239 11.36 5.46 14.96
N GLY A 240 11.87 4.38 14.36
CA GLY A 240 12.27 3.16 15.06
C GLY A 240 11.27 2.02 14.87
N VAL A 241 11.79 0.79 14.93
CA VAL A 241 11.00 -0.42 14.65
C VAL A 241 9.89 -0.61 15.69
N GLU A 242 10.18 -0.37 16.98
CA GLU A 242 9.20 -0.49 18.07
C GLU A 242 8.06 0.54 17.93
N VAL A 243 8.36 1.79 17.56
CA VAL A 243 7.34 2.83 17.33
C VAL A 243 6.44 2.47 16.16
N CYS A 244 7.03 2.03 15.04
CA CYS A 244 6.28 1.58 13.86
C CYS A 244 5.36 0.39 14.18
N ALA A 245 5.83 -0.54 15.02
CA ALA A 245 5.06 -1.69 15.46
C ALA A 245 3.86 -1.28 16.34
N ARG A 246 4.06 -0.34 17.27
CA ARG A 246 3.00 0.20 18.13
C ARG A 246 1.86 0.83 17.31
N ARG A 247 2.19 1.65 16.32
CA ARG A 247 1.17 2.26 15.42
C ARG A 247 0.31 1.21 14.72
N ILE A 248 0.93 0.13 14.24
CA ILE A 248 0.18 -0.98 13.62
C ILE A 248 -0.66 -1.70 14.67
N ALA A 249 -0.14 -1.90 15.88
CA ALA A 249 -0.86 -2.56 16.97
C ALA A 249 -2.13 -1.77 17.34
N ASP A 250 -2.02 -0.46 17.53
CA ASP A 250 -3.15 0.41 17.88
C ASP A 250 -4.26 0.30 16.83
N LYS A 251 -3.90 0.31 15.54
CA LYS A 251 -4.85 0.14 14.44
C LYS A 251 -5.41 -1.28 14.37
N LEU A 252 -4.59 -2.30 14.61
CA LEU A 252 -5.02 -3.70 14.63
C LEU A 252 -6.03 -4.01 15.73
N LEU A 253 -5.82 -3.44 16.92
CA LEU A 253 -6.75 -3.61 18.04
C LEU A 253 -8.11 -3.01 17.71
N GLN A 254 -8.15 -1.84 17.05
CA GLN A 254 -9.40 -1.25 16.54
C GLN A 254 -10.07 -2.15 15.49
N ILE A 255 -9.32 -2.63 14.49
CA ILE A 255 -9.83 -3.53 13.43
C ILE A 255 -10.37 -4.83 14.02
N ALA A 256 -9.66 -5.39 15.00
CA ALA A 256 -10.04 -6.62 15.67
C ALA A 256 -11.20 -6.44 16.67
N GLY A 257 -11.70 -5.22 16.87
CA GLY A 257 -12.72 -4.95 17.89
C GLY A 257 -12.24 -5.32 19.28
N TRP A 258 -10.94 -5.20 19.55
CA TRP A 258 -10.38 -5.58 20.83
C TRP A 258 -10.92 -4.63 21.91
N PRO A 259 -11.45 -5.15 23.03
CA PRO A 259 -12.03 -4.32 24.09
C PRO A 259 -10.91 -3.58 24.83
N TRP A 260 -10.47 -2.46 24.28
CA TRP A 260 -9.55 -1.54 24.93
C TRP A 260 -10.29 -0.23 25.20
N ASN A 261 -10.96 -0.16 26.34
CA ASN A 261 -11.38 1.09 26.93
C ASN A 261 -10.42 1.36 28.10
N GLU A 262 -9.68 2.47 28.05
CA GLU A 262 -8.87 2.97 29.18
C GLU A 262 -9.69 3.11 30.48
N ASN A 263 -11.02 3.09 30.39
CA ASN A 263 -11.97 3.28 31.49
C ASN A 263 -12.69 2.00 31.98
N ILE A 264 -12.21 0.79 31.68
CA ILE A 264 -12.87 -0.45 32.20
C ILE A 264 -12.74 -0.60 33.72
N GLN A 265 -11.85 0.15 34.38
CA GLN A 265 -11.83 0.18 35.85
C GLN A 265 -13.05 0.87 36.48
N ASP A 266 -13.85 1.64 35.71
CA ASP A 266 -14.95 2.45 36.25
C ASP A 266 -16.36 2.03 35.78
N ARG A 267 -16.47 0.96 34.96
CA ARG A 267 -17.78 0.44 34.55
C ARG A 267 -18.24 -0.66 35.51
N THR A 268 -19.09 -0.29 36.45
CA THR A 268 -19.79 -1.18 37.40
C THR A 268 -21.00 -1.89 36.79
N ASP A 269 -21.37 -1.57 35.56
CA ASP A 269 -22.48 -2.21 34.85
C ASP A 269 -22.01 -3.50 34.17
N LYS A 270 -22.22 -4.60 34.88
CA LYS A 270 -22.04 -5.99 34.41
C LYS A 270 -23.13 -6.39 33.41
N GLU A 271 -23.23 -5.71 32.27
CA GLU A 271 -23.75 -6.39 31.09
C GLU A 271 -22.59 -7.17 30.46
N GLU A 272 -22.74 -8.50 30.38
CA GLU A 272 -21.85 -9.39 29.64
C GLU A 272 -21.87 -9.02 28.16
N ILE A 273 -21.14 -7.97 27.79
CA ILE A 273 -20.71 -7.80 26.42
C ILE A 273 -19.63 -8.85 26.20
N SER A 274 -20.07 -10.06 25.83
CA SER A 274 -19.22 -11.09 25.22
C SER A 274 -18.75 -10.61 23.84
N THR A 275 -17.93 -9.56 23.77
CA THR A 275 -17.27 -9.15 22.53
C THR A 275 -16.04 -10.01 22.34
N LYS A 276 -16.24 -11.22 21.81
CA LYS A 276 -15.15 -11.92 21.11
C LYS A 276 -14.58 -10.96 20.05
N PRO A 277 -13.26 -10.95 19.83
CA PRO A 277 -12.67 -10.15 18.77
C PRO A 277 -13.36 -10.40 17.43
N TYR A 278 -13.37 -9.41 16.54
CA TYR A 278 -13.96 -9.53 15.19
C TYR A 278 -13.21 -10.50 14.27
N ILE A 279 -12.04 -10.97 14.70
CA ILE A 279 -11.22 -11.93 13.95
C ILE A 279 -11.00 -13.20 14.77
N SER A 280 -10.84 -14.34 14.09
CA SER A 280 -10.49 -15.63 14.72
C SER A 280 -9.04 -16.02 14.47
N LYS A 281 -8.45 -15.54 13.37
CA LYS A 281 -7.08 -15.88 12.95
C LYS A 281 -6.32 -14.63 12.53
N ILE A 282 -5.00 -14.66 12.74
CA ILE A 282 -4.09 -13.62 12.27
C ILE A 282 -2.87 -14.24 11.58
N SER A 283 -2.45 -13.63 10.47
CA SER A 283 -1.15 -13.86 9.84
C SER A 283 -0.44 -12.55 9.63
N LEU A 284 0.88 -12.53 9.77
CA LEU A 284 1.74 -11.37 9.55
C LEU A 284 2.67 -11.65 8.38
N ILE A 285 2.70 -10.74 7.39
CA ILE A 285 3.61 -10.81 6.24
C ILE A 285 4.39 -9.49 6.17
N GLY A 286 5.69 -9.54 6.43
CA GLY A 286 6.57 -8.38 6.43
C GLY A 286 7.58 -8.44 5.28
N HIS A 287 7.75 -7.32 4.57
CA HIS A 287 8.83 -7.15 3.59
C HIS A 287 9.93 -6.27 4.15
N SER A 288 11.19 -6.69 4.03
CA SER A 288 12.34 -5.93 4.52
C SER A 288 12.16 -5.53 5.98
N LEU A 289 12.30 -4.23 6.31
CA LEU A 289 12.02 -3.67 7.64
C LEU A 289 10.66 -4.12 8.22
N GLY A 290 9.65 -4.32 7.37
CA GLY A 290 8.33 -4.79 7.78
C GLY A 290 8.32 -6.11 8.52
N GLY A 291 9.32 -6.99 8.30
CA GLY A 291 9.48 -8.22 9.08
C GLY A 291 9.94 -7.95 10.52
N LEU A 292 10.88 -7.02 10.70
CA LEU A 292 11.32 -6.57 12.02
C LEU A 292 10.18 -5.84 12.77
N ILE A 293 9.43 -5.01 12.05
CA ILE A 293 8.22 -4.37 12.60
C ILE A 293 7.21 -5.43 13.05
N ASN A 294 6.99 -6.48 12.25
CA ASN A 294 6.02 -7.52 12.57
C ASN A 294 6.40 -8.38 13.79
N VAL A 295 7.69 -8.67 14.02
CA VAL A 295 8.11 -9.39 15.24
C VAL A 295 7.95 -8.51 16.49
N CYS A 296 8.27 -7.22 16.39
CA CYS A 296 7.98 -6.24 17.45
C CYS A 296 6.48 -6.11 17.71
N LEU A 297 5.67 -6.01 16.66
CA LEU A 297 4.21 -5.94 16.74
C LEU A 297 3.65 -7.15 17.48
N ALA A 298 4.12 -8.35 17.14
CA ALA A 298 3.66 -9.56 17.79
C ALA A 298 4.00 -9.57 19.29
N GLY A 299 5.23 -9.17 19.64
CA GLY A 299 5.64 -9.01 21.03
C GLY A 299 4.84 -7.96 21.77
N TYR A 300 4.59 -6.82 21.14
CA TYR A 300 3.82 -5.72 21.73
C TYR A 300 2.39 -6.15 22.03
N LEU A 301 1.69 -6.80 21.09
CA LEU A 301 0.34 -7.35 21.32
C LEU A 301 0.33 -8.40 22.44
N ASN A 302 1.36 -9.28 22.50
CA ASN A 302 1.48 -10.28 23.56
C ASN A 302 1.71 -9.64 24.93
N SER A 303 2.56 -8.62 25.00
CA SER A 303 2.86 -7.89 26.25
C SER A 303 1.66 -7.08 26.71
N LEU A 304 1.08 -6.26 25.83
CA LEU A 304 -0.02 -5.33 26.14
C LEU A 304 -1.27 -6.07 26.64
N THR A 305 -1.51 -7.28 26.13
CA THR A 305 -2.70 -8.08 26.48
C THR A 305 -2.43 -9.19 27.49
N ASN A 306 -1.24 -9.24 28.11
CA ASN A 306 -0.82 -10.34 28.98
C ASN A 306 -1.07 -11.73 28.34
N GLY A 307 -0.78 -11.81 27.04
CA GLY A 307 -0.94 -12.98 26.18
C GLY A 307 -2.36 -13.32 25.76
N GLU A 308 -3.38 -12.56 26.19
CA GLU A 308 -4.79 -12.84 25.90
C GLU A 308 -5.11 -12.74 24.41
N PHE A 309 -4.48 -11.80 23.70
CA PHE A 309 -4.65 -11.65 22.26
C PHE A 309 -4.47 -12.97 21.51
N TYR A 310 -3.38 -13.68 21.81
CA TYR A 310 -3.04 -14.94 21.16
C TYR A 310 -3.70 -16.18 21.79
N ARG A 311 -4.42 -16.02 22.91
CA ARG A 311 -5.33 -17.06 23.43
C ARG A 311 -6.69 -16.99 22.72
N SER A 312 -7.13 -15.78 22.42
CA SER A 312 -8.40 -15.50 21.76
C SER A 312 -8.34 -15.58 20.22
N ILE A 313 -7.19 -15.25 19.62
CA ILE A 313 -6.97 -15.21 18.16
C ILE A 313 -5.84 -16.18 17.79
N GLN A 314 -6.13 -17.11 16.89
CA GLN A 314 -5.15 -18.09 16.42
C GLN A 314 -4.09 -17.43 15.53
N ALA A 315 -2.83 -17.47 15.96
CA ALA A 315 -1.70 -17.05 15.14
C ALA A 315 -1.32 -18.14 14.12
N VAL A 316 -1.52 -17.86 12.83
CA VAL A 316 -1.38 -18.85 11.76
C VAL A 316 -0.01 -18.75 11.09
N ASN A 317 0.23 -17.72 10.28
CA ASN A 317 1.48 -17.57 9.53
C ASN A 317 2.25 -16.32 9.96
N PHE A 318 3.55 -16.47 10.20
CA PHE A 318 4.51 -15.39 10.29
C PHE A 318 5.49 -15.51 9.12
N ILE A 319 5.41 -14.60 8.16
CA ILE A 319 6.19 -14.66 6.92
C ILE A 319 7.02 -13.39 6.80
N THR A 320 8.32 -13.57 6.51
CA THR A 320 9.21 -12.46 6.20
C THR A 320 9.87 -12.65 4.86
N VAL A 321 9.96 -11.57 4.08
CA VAL A 321 10.61 -11.55 2.77
C VAL A 321 11.70 -10.49 2.78
N ALA A 322 12.96 -10.91 2.55
CA ALA A 322 14.13 -10.04 2.53
C ALA A 322 14.31 -9.20 3.81
N THR A 323 13.98 -9.76 4.98
CA THR A 323 14.07 -9.04 6.27
C THR A 323 15.47 -9.12 6.85
N PRO A 324 16.13 -7.99 7.21
CA PRO A 324 17.49 -8.00 7.76
C PRO A 324 17.50 -8.44 9.23
N TRP A 325 17.32 -9.73 9.49
CA TRP A 325 17.21 -10.29 10.85
C TRP A 325 18.46 -10.07 11.70
N LEU A 326 19.64 -10.07 11.08
CA LEU A 326 20.93 -9.83 11.75
C LEU A 326 21.40 -8.38 11.59
N GLY A 327 20.49 -7.49 11.19
CA GLY A 327 20.78 -6.08 10.93
C GLY A 327 21.46 -5.83 9.57
N SER A 328 21.91 -4.60 9.37
CA SER A 328 22.59 -4.10 8.18
C SER A 328 24.04 -3.70 8.51
N THR A 329 24.75 -4.58 9.20
CA THR A 329 26.10 -4.32 9.73
C THR A 329 27.20 -4.45 8.67
N GLU A 330 26.89 -5.09 7.54
CA GLU A 330 27.80 -5.33 6.40
C GLU A 330 27.99 -4.11 5.49
N GLN A 331 27.39 -2.96 5.83
CA GLN A 331 27.49 -1.73 5.03
C GLN A 331 28.88 -1.05 5.13
N PRO A 332 29.29 -0.27 4.11
CA PRO A 332 30.49 0.57 4.18
C PRO A 332 30.52 1.50 5.40
N TRP A 333 31.73 1.78 5.92
CA TRP A 333 31.91 2.48 7.20
C TRP A 333 31.23 3.87 7.26
N TYR A 334 31.21 4.61 6.15
CA TYR A 334 30.62 5.95 6.09
C TYR A 334 29.08 5.91 6.17
N ILE A 335 28.45 4.87 5.59
CA ILE A 335 27.01 4.62 5.74
C ILE A 335 26.71 4.30 7.21
N LYS A 336 27.55 3.44 7.82
CA LYS A 336 27.39 3.08 9.23
C LYS A 336 27.53 4.28 10.17
N ALA A 337 28.51 5.14 9.94
CA ALA A 337 28.70 6.37 10.70
C ALA A 337 27.47 7.29 10.60
N GLY A 338 26.92 7.49 9.40
CA GLY A 338 25.70 8.28 9.19
C GLY A 338 24.48 7.70 9.91
N MET A 339 24.24 6.39 9.78
CA MET A 339 23.13 5.71 10.45
C MET A 339 23.27 5.74 11.99
N GLN A 340 24.49 5.55 12.54
CA GLN A 340 24.78 5.70 13.97
C GLN A 340 24.51 7.13 14.45
N ALA A 341 24.87 8.14 13.65
CA ALA A 341 24.59 9.54 13.93
C ALA A 341 23.11 9.93 13.77
N GLY A 342 22.24 9.01 13.34
CA GLY A 342 20.81 9.24 13.22
C GLY A 342 20.35 9.75 11.85
N ALA A 343 21.15 9.63 10.78
CA ALA A 343 20.76 10.05 9.43
C ALA A 343 19.52 9.31 8.88
N VAL A 344 19.17 8.15 9.45
CA VAL A 344 17.96 7.36 9.15
C VAL A 344 17.12 7.19 10.43
N GLY A 345 17.19 8.19 11.32
CA GLY A 345 16.51 8.20 12.61
C GLY A 345 16.89 7.03 13.53
N GLN A 346 15.94 6.64 14.38
CA GLN A 346 16.09 5.51 15.29
C GLN A 346 16.17 4.18 14.53
N THR A 347 15.46 4.05 13.41
CA THR A 347 15.49 2.83 12.59
C THR A 347 16.89 2.51 12.07
N GLY A 348 17.68 3.53 11.71
CA GLY A 348 19.08 3.34 11.33
C GLY A 348 19.92 2.74 12.45
N LYS A 349 19.74 3.22 13.69
CA LYS A 349 20.42 2.69 14.88
C LYS A 349 19.98 1.25 15.18
N ASP A 350 18.68 0.97 15.08
CA ASP A 350 18.11 -0.37 15.28
C ASP A 350 18.72 -1.38 14.29
N LEU A 351 18.80 -1.02 13.00
CA LEU A 351 19.37 -1.86 11.95
C LEU A 351 20.88 -2.09 12.11
N LEU A 352 21.61 -1.16 12.71
CA LEU A 352 23.03 -1.32 13.00
C LEU A 352 23.32 -2.03 14.32
N ALA A 353 22.28 -2.49 15.03
CA ALA A 353 22.41 -3.08 16.35
C ALA A 353 23.19 -2.16 17.33
N VAL A 354 22.93 -0.85 17.27
CA VAL A 354 23.44 0.10 18.26
C VAL A 354 22.70 -0.11 19.58
N GLN A 355 23.39 0.06 20.71
CA GLN A 355 22.75 0.02 22.03
C GLN A 355 21.67 1.10 22.11
N ARG A 356 20.49 0.71 22.59
CA ARG A 356 19.38 1.64 22.82
C ARG A 356 19.52 2.27 24.19
N THR A 357 19.49 3.58 24.23
CA THR A 357 19.43 4.33 25.49
C THR A 357 18.08 4.11 26.18
N ARG A 358 18.02 4.29 27.51
CA ARG A 358 16.74 4.19 28.23
C ARG A 358 15.68 5.18 27.73
N SER A 359 16.09 6.40 27.37
CA SER A 359 15.16 7.42 26.84
C SER A 359 14.55 7.01 25.50
N GLU A 360 15.34 6.45 24.58
CA GLU A 360 14.83 5.90 23.31
C GLU A 360 13.84 4.75 23.56
N GLN A 361 14.11 3.89 24.54
CA GLN A 361 13.23 2.79 24.92
C GLN A 361 11.92 3.27 25.56
N VAL A 362 11.95 4.28 26.43
CA VAL A 362 10.75 4.91 27.00
C VAL A 362 9.92 5.58 25.90
N GLN A 363 10.55 6.31 24.97
CA GLN A 363 9.84 6.91 23.83
C GLN A 363 9.14 5.87 22.96
N ALA A 364 9.78 4.71 22.76
CA ALA A 364 9.21 3.62 21.97
C ALA A 364 8.08 2.87 22.67
N ARG A 365 8.26 2.55 23.96
CA ARG A 365 7.35 1.69 24.75
C ARG A 365 6.26 2.45 25.50
N GLY A 366 6.37 3.77 25.62
CA GLY A 366 5.50 4.58 26.47
C GLY A 366 5.96 4.57 27.93
N ALA A 367 5.02 4.70 28.88
CA ALA A 367 5.29 4.73 30.32
C ALA A 367 5.71 3.35 30.86
N ALA A 368 6.89 2.87 30.45
CA ALA A 368 7.58 1.75 31.07
C ALA A 368 8.39 2.24 32.28
N GLU A 369 8.49 1.44 33.33
CA GLU A 369 9.36 1.74 34.47
C GLU A 369 10.83 1.71 34.01
N GLU A 370 11.51 2.87 34.02
CA GLU A 370 12.90 3.05 33.55
C GLU A 370 13.89 2.03 34.15
N ASN A 371 13.65 1.57 35.37
CA ASN A 371 14.53 0.65 36.09
C ASN A 371 14.49 -0.80 35.57
N THR A 372 13.56 -1.11 34.66
CA THR A 372 13.44 -2.44 34.03
C THR A 372 14.12 -2.52 32.66
N LEU A 373 14.70 -1.41 32.18
CA LEU A 373 15.26 -1.29 30.84
C LEU A 373 16.78 -1.50 30.84
N GLU A 374 17.21 -2.51 30.08
CA GLU A 374 18.61 -2.81 29.81
C GLU A 374 19.07 -2.09 28.53
N GLU A 375 20.29 -1.55 28.54
CA GLU A 375 20.88 -0.88 27.39
C GLU A 375 21.49 -1.92 26.43
N GLU A 376 20.62 -2.50 25.60
CA GLU A 376 21.00 -3.49 24.60
C GLU A 376 20.43 -3.17 23.20
N PRO A 377 21.10 -3.66 22.12
CA PRO A 377 20.59 -3.53 20.77
C PRO A 377 19.19 -4.14 20.60
N LEU A 378 18.34 -3.50 19.80
CA LEU A 378 16.96 -3.96 19.59
C LEU A 378 16.89 -5.42 19.12
N LEU A 379 17.69 -5.78 18.10
CA LEU A 379 17.62 -7.11 17.51
C LEU A 379 18.02 -8.20 18.50
N LEU A 380 18.93 -7.89 19.43
CA LEU A 380 19.29 -8.79 20.52
C LEU A 380 18.15 -8.92 21.53
N ALA A 381 17.56 -7.79 21.93
CA ALA A 381 16.43 -7.76 22.86
C ALA A 381 15.23 -8.59 22.38
N LEU A 382 14.95 -8.54 21.07
CA LEU A 382 13.88 -9.33 20.43
C LEU A 382 14.20 -10.83 20.38
N ALA A 383 15.48 -11.20 20.38
CA ALA A 383 15.92 -12.59 20.28
C ALA A 383 15.89 -13.31 21.63
N HIS A 384 15.95 -12.59 22.76
CA HIS A 384 15.90 -13.20 24.09
C HIS A 384 14.69 -14.11 24.25
N PRO A 385 14.85 -15.36 24.73
CA PRO A 385 13.74 -16.29 24.96
C PRO A 385 12.66 -15.77 25.91
N SER A 386 13.06 -14.92 26.86
CA SER A 386 12.16 -14.25 27.81
C SER A 386 11.43 -13.06 27.21
N SER A 387 11.80 -12.58 26.02
CA SER A 387 11.17 -11.41 25.41
C SER A 387 9.73 -11.70 24.99
N PRO A 388 8.81 -10.71 25.10
CA PRO A 388 7.45 -10.86 24.61
C PRO A 388 7.38 -11.23 23.13
N SER A 389 8.31 -10.71 22.32
CA SER A 389 8.42 -10.97 20.88
C SER A 389 8.75 -12.43 20.59
N HIS A 390 9.74 -13.00 21.27
CA HIS A 390 10.08 -14.41 21.14
C HIS A 390 8.89 -15.31 21.54
N GLN A 391 8.28 -15.02 22.69
CA GLN A 391 7.12 -15.76 23.18
C GLN A 391 5.93 -15.67 22.22
N ALA A 392 5.67 -14.51 21.63
CA ALA A 392 4.61 -14.32 20.64
C ALA A 392 4.89 -15.10 19.35
N LEU A 393 6.13 -15.02 18.84
CA LEU A 393 6.55 -15.69 17.62
C LEU A 393 6.42 -17.22 17.74
N ALA A 394 6.67 -17.79 18.93
CA ALA A 394 6.46 -19.21 19.22
C ALA A 394 5.00 -19.65 19.08
N LYS A 395 4.02 -18.73 19.20
CA LYS A 395 2.58 -19.04 19.07
C LYS A 395 2.11 -19.18 17.63
N PHE A 396 2.86 -18.66 16.65
CA PHE A 396 2.53 -18.83 15.23
C PHE A 396 2.74 -20.28 14.80
N GLN A 397 1.75 -20.86 14.12
CA GLN A 397 1.79 -22.25 13.64
C GLN A 397 2.87 -22.46 12.57
N HIS A 398 3.04 -21.47 11.69
CA HIS A 398 4.03 -21.47 10.63
C HIS A 398 4.88 -20.22 10.71
N ARG A 399 6.20 -20.40 10.64
CA ARG A 399 7.20 -19.33 10.55
C ARG A 399 8.03 -19.56 9.31
N THR A 400 7.96 -18.65 8.34
CA THR A 400 8.60 -18.81 7.03
C THR A 400 9.48 -17.60 6.72
N VAL A 401 10.73 -17.87 6.41
CA VAL A 401 11.71 -16.85 6.01
C VAL A 401 12.04 -17.04 4.53
N TYR A 402 11.87 -15.98 3.74
CA TYR A 402 12.32 -15.89 2.36
C TYR A 402 13.48 -14.90 2.27
N ALA A 403 14.59 -15.34 1.70
CA ALA A 403 15.78 -14.54 1.44
C ALA A 403 16.09 -14.54 -0.06
N ASN A 404 16.43 -13.37 -0.60
CA ASN A 404 16.87 -13.25 -1.98
C ASN A 404 18.32 -13.71 -2.10
N ILE A 405 18.58 -14.63 -3.03
CA ILE A 405 19.93 -15.12 -3.32
C ILE A 405 20.68 -14.23 -4.32
N VAL A 406 19.95 -13.49 -5.15
CA VAL A 406 20.49 -12.62 -6.21
C VAL A 406 19.68 -11.32 -6.29
N ASN A 407 20.32 -10.25 -6.76
CA ASN A 407 19.71 -8.95 -7.08
C ASN A 407 19.10 -8.17 -5.91
N ASP A 408 19.33 -8.58 -4.66
CA ASP A 408 19.03 -7.78 -3.48
C ASP A 408 20.30 -7.08 -2.99
N VAL A 409 20.41 -5.81 -3.33
CA VAL A 409 21.55 -4.96 -2.94
C VAL A 409 21.30 -4.27 -1.58
N SER A 410 20.07 -4.30 -1.09
CA SER A 410 19.65 -3.60 0.12
C SER A 410 19.76 -4.49 1.35
N VAL A 411 19.40 -5.77 1.22
CA VAL A 411 19.43 -6.74 2.31
C VAL A 411 20.26 -7.95 1.87
N SER A 412 21.39 -8.18 2.54
CA SER A 412 22.26 -9.29 2.18
C SER A 412 21.60 -10.64 2.49
N PHE A 413 21.95 -11.66 1.68
CA PHE A 413 21.44 -13.01 1.89
C PHE A 413 21.75 -13.54 3.30
N ARG A 414 22.94 -13.23 3.85
CA ARG A 414 23.35 -13.68 5.19
C ARG A 414 22.40 -13.19 6.28
N THR A 415 22.11 -11.88 6.28
CA THR A 415 21.19 -11.30 7.27
C THR A 415 19.75 -11.78 7.06
N ALA A 416 19.31 -11.93 5.80
CA ALA A 416 17.94 -12.35 5.50
C ALA A 416 17.65 -13.82 5.76
N SER A 417 18.63 -14.70 5.55
CA SER A 417 18.47 -16.16 5.68
C SER A 417 18.77 -16.69 7.08
N LEU A 418 19.18 -15.82 8.02
CA LEU A 418 19.69 -16.24 9.34
C LEU A 418 20.89 -17.21 9.22
N TYR A 419 21.65 -17.11 8.14
CA TYR A 419 22.76 -18.00 7.84
C TYR A 419 24.04 -17.45 8.47
N PHE A 420 24.55 -18.17 9.48
CA PHE A 420 25.77 -17.88 10.22
C PHE A 420 26.93 -18.80 9.80
#